data_AF-A0A821VT80-F1
#
_entry.id   AF-A0A821VT80-F1
#
_cell.length_a   1.000
_cell.length_b   1.000
_cell.length_c   1.000
_cell.angle_alpha   90.00
_cell.angle_beta   90.00
_cell.angle_gamma   90.00
#
_symmetry.space_group_name_H-M   'P 1'
#
loop_
_entity.id
_entity.type
_entity.pdbx_description
1 polymer ?
#
loop_
_entity_poly.entity_id
_entity_poly.type
_entity_poly.pdbx_seq_one_letter_code
_entity_poly.pdbx_strand_id
1 'polypeptide(L)'
;MASLLKTDDKQTCSTRSKIVTTIIIMIIIVTVAIVIGVVVGVSKTQKSIVETTTINNQTSFSVSTTTLVSSISIGNQSGPPCSSYTTIDDPSRNIAQSSLYALCDRGSPFNTSNGGSWIRFIGTGGTILPLTAPAQGRCGAYMVGWFNGTLPTTVNTAVNGTACFSMNSVPCPFSVFILVMNCSGFYVYFLPPAPACNGRYCTT
;
A
#
# COMPACT_ATOMS: atom_id res chain seq x y z
N MET A 1 -2.79 -32.59 27.94
CA MET A 1 -4.08 -31.95 27.60
C MET A 1 -3.82 -30.46 27.45
N ALA A 2 -3.74 -29.94 26.23
CA ALA A 2 -3.55 -28.50 25.99
C ALA A 2 -4.23 -28.14 24.66
N SER A 3 -5.41 -27.54 24.72
CA SER A 3 -6.06 -26.93 23.56
C SER A 3 -7.18 -25.98 23.97
N LEU A 4 -6.85 -24.81 24.52
CA LEU A 4 -7.77 -23.67 24.53
C LEU A 4 -6.92 -22.40 24.39
N LEU A 5 -7.10 -21.70 23.25
CA LEU A 5 -6.85 -20.27 22.97
C LEU A 5 -6.50 -20.08 21.49
N LYS A 6 -7.50 -20.11 20.58
CA LYS A 6 -7.35 -19.53 19.23
C LYS A 6 -8.70 -19.23 18.56
N THR A 7 -9.53 -18.39 19.15
CA THR A 7 -10.79 -17.93 18.52
C THR A 7 -11.10 -16.43 18.62
N ASP A 8 -10.35 -15.63 19.38
CA ASP A 8 -10.77 -14.25 19.69
C ASP A 8 -10.45 -13.19 18.62
N ASP A 9 -9.48 -13.42 17.73
CA ASP A 9 -9.10 -12.41 16.72
C ASP A 9 -10.10 -12.28 15.56
N LYS A 10 -10.75 -13.38 15.16
CA LYS A 10 -11.67 -13.39 14.00
C LYS A 10 -12.98 -12.63 14.28
N GLN A 11 -13.53 -12.80 15.48
CA GLN A 11 -14.77 -12.14 15.91
C GLN A 11 -14.55 -10.63 16.09
N THR A 12 -13.40 -10.25 16.65
CA THR A 12 -13.04 -8.86 16.91
C THR A 12 -12.81 -8.06 15.61
N CYS A 13 -12.24 -8.67 14.57
CA CYS A 13 -12.04 -8.03 13.27
C CYS A 13 -13.35 -7.77 12.52
N SER A 14 -14.30 -8.72 12.53
CA SER A 14 -15.61 -8.59 11.89
C SER A 14 -16.45 -7.46 12.50
N THR A 15 -16.54 -7.41 13.83
CA THR A 15 -17.33 -6.39 14.53
C THR A 15 -16.70 -5.00 14.41
N ARG A 16 -15.37 -4.88 14.53
CA ARG A 16 -14.67 -3.60 14.31
C ARG A 16 -14.77 -3.13 12.85
N SER A 17 -14.70 -4.04 11.87
CA SER A 17 -14.85 -3.67 10.45
C SER A 17 -16.24 -3.11 10.16
N LYS A 18 -17.31 -3.72 10.68
CA LYS A 18 -18.68 -3.24 10.46
C LYS A 18 -18.89 -1.86 11.08
N ILE A 19 -18.41 -1.65 12.31
CA ILE A 19 -18.51 -0.36 13.01
C ILE A 19 -17.73 0.73 12.25
N VAL A 20 -16.50 0.43 11.82
CA VAL A 20 -15.67 1.38 11.06
C VAL A 20 -16.32 1.72 9.71
N THR A 21 -16.87 0.74 9.00
CA THR A 21 -17.58 0.99 7.73
C THR A 21 -18.83 1.86 7.94
N THR A 22 -19.63 1.61 8.97
CA THR A 22 -20.81 2.43 9.27
C THR A 22 -20.43 3.87 9.67
N ILE A 23 -19.36 4.05 10.46
CA ILE A 23 -18.86 5.37 10.84
C ILE A 23 -18.34 6.14 9.62
N ILE A 24 -17.59 5.49 8.72
CA ILE A 24 -17.08 6.11 7.49
C ILE A 24 -18.24 6.56 6.59
N ILE A 25 -19.28 5.72 6.42
CA ILE A 25 -20.47 6.07 5.63
C ILE A 25 -21.17 7.30 6.23
N MET A 26 -21.34 7.35 7.55
CA MET A 26 -21.93 8.51 8.23
C MET A 26 -21.09 9.78 8.05
N ILE A 27 -19.76 9.69 8.14
CA ILE A 27 -18.87 10.82 7.92
C ILE A 27 -18.96 11.32 6.47
N ILE A 28 -19.02 10.42 5.48
CA ILE A 28 -19.18 10.79 4.06
C ILE A 28 -20.51 11.51 3.83
N ILE A 29 -21.60 11.04 4.43
CA ILE A 29 -22.91 11.69 4.31
C ILE A 29 -22.87 13.12 4.90
N VAL A 30 -22.23 13.27 6.07
CA VAL A 30 -22.08 14.58 6.73
C VAL A 30 -21.19 15.52 5.93
N THR A 31 -20.06 15.06 5.39
CA THR A 31 -19.16 15.91 4.60
C THR A 31 -19.76 16.29 3.25
N VAL A 32 -20.47 15.39 2.58
CA VAL A 32 -21.20 15.69 1.35
C VAL A 32 -22.29 16.74 1.61
N ALA A 33 -23.04 16.64 2.72
CA ALA A 33 -24.04 17.64 3.10
C ALA A 33 -23.40 19.03 3.37
N ILE A 34 -22.24 19.07 4.03
CA ILE A 34 -21.48 20.31 4.26
C ILE A 34 -20.98 20.91 2.95
N VAL A 35 -20.40 20.10 2.05
CA VAL A 35 -19.91 20.56 0.75
C VAL A 35 -21.06 21.10 -0.11
N ILE A 36 -22.21 20.43 -0.14
CA ILE A 36 -23.41 20.93 -0.84
C ILE A 36 -23.84 22.28 -0.23
N GLY A 37 -23.84 22.42 1.09
CA GLY A 37 -24.12 23.70 1.77
C GLY A 37 -23.13 24.81 1.42
N VAL A 38 -21.85 24.50 1.29
CA VAL A 38 -20.80 25.45 0.89
C VAL A 38 -20.94 25.85 -0.58
N VAL A 39 -21.25 24.92 -1.50
CA VAL A 39 -21.43 25.21 -2.93
C VAL A 39 -22.62 26.16 -3.17
N VAL A 40 -23.71 25.99 -2.43
CA VAL A 40 -24.86 26.93 -2.47
C VAL A 40 -24.46 28.32 -1.93
N GLY A 41 -23.54 28.39 -0.96
CA GLY A 41 -23.05 29.64 -0.37
C GLY A 41 -21.99 30.41 -1.20
N VAL A 42 -21.17 29.72 -1.99
CA VAL A 42 -20.03 30.32 -2.73
C VAL A 42 -20.45 31.08 -4.00
N SER A 43 -21.70 30.96 -4.45
CA SER A 43 -22.17 31.58 -5.71
C SER A 43 -22.31 33.11 -5.68
N LYS A 44 -22.05 33.77 -4.54
CA LYS A 44 -22.09 35.24 -4.45
C LYS A 44 -20.69 35.83 -4.25
N THR A 45 -20.18 36.42 -5.34
CA THR A 45 -19.16 37.48 -5.41
C THR A 45 -17.68 37.06 -5.42
N GLN A 46 -17.07 36.99 -6.61
CA GLN A 46 -15.69 37.47 -6.81
C GLN A 46 -15.44 37.84 -8.28
N LYS A 47 -15.21 39.13 -8.54
CA LYS A 47 -14.77 39.68 -9.83
C LYS A 47 -13.24 39.61 -9.84
N SER A 48 -12.67 38.91 -10.82
CA SER A 48 -11.23 38.65 -10.95
C SER A 48 -10.46 39.89 -11.41
N ILE A 49 -9.34 40.20 -10.76
CA ILE A 49 -8.31 41.13 -11.23
C ILE A 49 -7.04 40.29 -11.42
N VAL A 50 -6.56 40.20 -12.66
CA VAL A 50 -5.32 39.51 -13.03
C VAL A 50 -4.29 40.58 -13.37
N GLU A 51 -3.18 40.62 -12.65
CA GLU A 51 -1.98 41.40 -13.01
C GLU A 51 -0.89 40.48 -13.56
N THR A 52 -0.42 40.81 -14.75
CA THR A 52 0.65 40.13 -15.48
C THR A 52 2.01 40.67 -15.03
N THR A 53 2.91 39.81 -14.53
CA THR A 53 4.31 40.18 -14.27
C THR A 53 5.25 39.42 -15.21
N THR A 54 5.95 40.20 -16.04
CA THR A 54 6.94 39.80 -17.05
C THR A 54 8.25 39.42 -16.37
N ILE A 55 8.82 38.25 -16.68
CA ILE A 55 10.16 37.86 -16.22
C ILE A 55 11.18 38.26 -17.30
N ASN A 56 12.09 39.18 -16.96
CA ASN A 56 13.17 39.64 -17.83
C ASN A 56 14.40 38.73 -17.70
N ASN A 57 14.92 38.31 -18.85
CA ASN A 57 16.11 37.51 -19.05
C ASN A 57 17.36 38.39 -19.12
N GLN A 58 18.31 38.26 -18.18
CA GLN A 58 19.75 38.50 -18.38
C GLN A 58 20.53 38.34 -17.05
N THR A 59 21.49 37.40 -17.02
CA THR A 59 22.89 37.64 -16.61
C THR A 59 23.68 36.34 -16.74
N SER A 60 24.68 36.32 -17.63
CA SER A 60 25.66 35.25 -17.76
C SER A 60 26.71 35.36 -16.67
N PHE A 61 26.84 34.34 -15.82
CA PHE A 61 27.94 34.21 -14.87
C PHE A 61 28.79 33.00 -15.24
N SER A 62 30.05 33.25 -15.61
CA SER A 62 31.09 32.25 -15.77
C SER A 62 31.65 31.90 -14.39
N VAL A 63 31.40 30.68 -13.91
CA VAL A 63 32.01 30.19 -12.66
C VAL A 63 33.13 29.22 -13.00
N SER A 64 34.36 29.60 -12.67
CA SER A 64 35.55 28.76 -12.80
C SER A 64 35.90 28.09 -11.48
N THR A 65 36.06 26.76 -11.58
CA THR A 65 36.99 25.85 -10.86
C THR A 65 36.84 25.55 -9.36
N THR A 66 36.71 24.23 -9.12
CA THR A 66 37.21 23.38 -8.02
C THR A 66 36.69 23.59 -6.60
N THR A 67 35.72 22.75 -6.21
CA THR A 67 35.44 22.41 -4.80
C THR A 67 35.34 20.90 -4.62
N LEU A 68 36.03 20.40 -3.59
CA LEU A 68 35.90 19.03 -3.08
C LEU A 68 34.44 18.79 -2.70
N VAL A 69 33.80 17.80 -3.31
CA VAL A 69 32.45 17.37 -2.92
C VAL A 69 32.52 16.61 -1.59
N SER A 70 32.49 17.36 -0.49
CA SER A 70 31.96 16.82 0.77
C SER A 70 30.46 16.60 0.58
N SER A 71 30.01 15.36 0.55
CA SER A 71 28.60 15.00 0.46
C SER A 71 27.83 15.62 1.63
N ILE A 72 27.11 16.70 1.34
CA ILE A 72 26.14 17.28 2.26
C ILE A 72 25.02 16.26 2.42
N SER A 73 25.02 15.49 3.50
CA SER A 73 23.89 14.68 3.90
C SER A 73 22.82 15.63 4.42
N ILE A 74 21.89 16.02 3.55
CA ILE A 74 20.62 16.61 3.99
C ILE A 74 19.94 15.53 4.83
N GLY A 75 19.92 15.75 6.14
CA GLY A 75 19.28 14.86 7.10
C GLY A 75 17.78 14.84 6.88
N ASN A 76 17.32 13.91 6.05
CA ASN A 76 16.06 13.18 6.20
C ASN A 76 16.03 12.03 5.17
N GLN A 77 16.74 10.94 5.44
CA GLN A 77 16.69 9.74 4.61
C GLN A 77 16.49 8.54 5.52
N SER A 78 15.24 8.10 5.66
CA SER A 78 15.02 6.66 5.81
C SER A 78 15.75 6.02 4.64
N GLY A 79 16.81 5.25 4.89
CA GLY A 79 17.58 4.60 3.83
C GLY A 79 16.68 3.86 2.84
N PRO A 80 17.16 3.57 1.62
CA PRO A 80 16.35 2.91 0.61
C PRO A 80 15.72 1.63 1.20
N PRO A 81 14.46 1.30 0.88
CA PRO A 81 13.76 0.17 1.47
C PRO A 81 14.43 -1.18 1.19
N CYS A 82 15.53 -1.22 0.44
CA CYS A 82 16.42 -2.37 0.29
C CYS A 82 17.34 -2.64 1.49
N SER A 83 17.46 -1.71 2.44
CA SER A 83 18.28 -1.89 3.66
C SER A 83 17.46 -1.88 4.96
N SER A 84 16.18 -1.51 4.91
CA SER A 84 15.29 -1.51 6.08
C SER A 84 13.88 -1.97 5.68
N TYR A 85 13.54 -3.21 6.06
CA TYR A 85 12.25 -3.85 5.78
C TYR A 85 11.94 -4.93 6.82
N THR A 86 10.67 -5.28 6.94
CA THR A 86 10.21 -6.43 7.71
C THR A 86 10.21 -7.68 6.84
N THR A 87 10.75 -8.78 7.34
CA THR A 87 10.70 -10.07 6.66
C THR A 87 9.44 -10.85 7.04
N ILE A 88 8.85 -11.55 6.08
CA ILE A 88 7.80 -12.53 6.31
C ILE A 88 8.24 -13.86 5.70
N ASP A 89 8.49 -14.83 6.58
CA ASP A 89 8.71 -16.24 6.23
C ASP A 89 7.50 -17.04 6.69
N ASP A 90 6.48 -17.14 5.83
CA ASP A 90 5.27 -17.90 6.12
C ASP A 90 4.92 -18.82 4.94
N PRO A 91 5.18 -20.13 5.07
CA PRO A 91 4.89 -21.12 4.05
C PRO A 91 3.43 -21.12 3.58
N SER A 92 2.49 -20.71 4.44
CA SER A 92 1.07 -20.71 4.11
C SER A 92 0.70 -19.65 3.08
N ARG A 93 1.58 -18.70 2.78
CA ARG A 93 1.33 -17.64 1.78
C ARG A 93 1.50 -18.11 0.34
N ASN A 94 2.06 -19.29 0.13
CA ASN A 94 2.26 -19.81 -1.21
C ASN A 94 0.92 -20.10 -1.90
N ILE A 95 0.75 -19.68 -3.15
CA ILE A 95 -0.49 -19.96 -3.91
C ILE A 95 -0.73 -21.45 -4.17
N ALA A 96 0.29 -22.31 -4.08
CA ALA A 96 0.14 -23.75 -4.16
C ALA A 96 -0.61 -24.31 -2.94
N GLN A 97 -0.56 -23.63 -1.80
CA GLN A 97 -1.27 -24.03 -0.59
C GLN A 97 -2.77 -23.76 -0.76
N SER A 98 -3.53 -24.84 -0.96
CA SER A 98 -5.00 -24.81 -0.94
C SER A 98 -5.47 -24.89 0.50
N SER A 99 -5.89 -23.77 1.06
CA SER A 99 -6.54 -23.74 2.36
C SER A 99 -7.50 -22.56 2.47
N LEU A 100 -8.71 -22.82 2.95
CA LEU A 100 -9.73 -21.79 3.20
C LEU A 100 -9.65 -21.27 4.65
N TYR A 101 -8.44 -21.18 5.20
CA TYR A 101 -8.28 -20.44 6.43
C TYR A 101 -8.61 -18.97 6.13
N ALA A 102 -9.48 -18.34 6.92
CA ALA A 102 -9.72 -16.90 6.82
C ALA A 102 -8.60 -16.15 7.57
N LEU A 103 -7.35 -16.25 7.08
CA LEU A 103 -6.23 -15.46 7.60
C LEU A 103 -6.28 -14.05 7.00
N CYS A 104 -5.57 -13.13 7.65
CA CYS A 104 -5.82 -11.69 7.52
C CYS A 104 -4.52 -10.88 7.56
N ASP A 105 -4.32 -10.01 6.56
CA ASP A 105 -3.25 -9.02 6.52
C ASP A 105 -3.76 -7.59 6.82
N ARG A 106 -4.79 -7.45 7.66
CA ARG A 106 -5.32 -6.14 8.10
C ARG A 106 -4.63 -5.61 9.36
N GLY A 107 -3.94 -6.48 10.08
CA GLY A 107 -3.23 -6.15 11.32
C GLY A 107 -1.75 -5.83 11.10
N SER A 108 -0.96 -5.97 12.17
CA SER A 108 0.50 -5.96 12.08
C SER A 108 1.01 -7.09 11.15
N PRO A 109 2.07 -6.89 10.37
CA PRO A 109 2.90 -5.67 10.27
C PRO A 109 2.34 -4.61 9.30
N PHE A 110 1.20 -4.83 8.67
CA PHE A 110 0.67 -3.96 7.60
C PHE A 110 -0.02 -2.70 8.12
N ASN A 111 -0.60 -2.75 9.31
CA ASN A 111 -1.29 -1.61 9.92
C ASN A 111 -0.34 -0.79 10.81
N THR A 112 0.28 0.21 10.20
CA THR A 112 1.16 1.19 10.86
C THR A 112 0.64 2.61 10.69
N SER A 113 1.17 3.56 11.47
CA SER A 113 0.87 4.99 11.33
C SER A 113 1.27 5.58 9.97
N ASN A 114 2.17 4.90 9.24
CA ASN A 114 2.63 5.32 7.92
C ASN A 114 1.74 4.78 6.79
N GLY A 115 0.63 4.10 7.13
CA GLY A 115 -0.31 3.54 6.17
C GLY A 115 0.13 2.21 5.54
N GLY A 116 1.24 1.63 6.00
CA GLY A 116 1.81 0.39 5.47
C GLY A 116 3.20 0.10 6.01
N SER A 117 3.78 -1.02 5.57
CA SER A 117 5.15 -1.41 5.90
C SER A 117 5.92 -1.87 4.65
N TRP A 118 7.23 -1.65 4.66
CA TRP A 118 8.13 -2.29 3.69
C TRP A 118 8.35 -3.75 4.08
N ILE A 119 7.98 -4.66 3.19
CA ILE A 119 7.90 -6.10 3.42
C ILE A 119 8.74 -6.84 2.38
N ARG A 120 9.56 -7.78 2.84
CA ARG A 120 10.23 -8.78 2.00
C ARG A 120 9.66 -10.16 2.33
N PHE A 121 9.11 -10.84 1.33
CA PHE A 121 8.74 -12.24 1.47
C PHE A 121 9.94 -13.14 1.22
N ILE A 122 10.08 -14.18 2.04
CA ILE A 122 11.17 -15.15 1.95
C ILE A 122 10.65 -16.58 2.19
N GLY A 123 11.51 -17.57 1.95
CA GLY A 123 11.26 -18.97 2.29
C GLY A 123 10.31 -19.68 1.33
N THR A 124 9.76 -20.80 1.80
CA THR A 124 8.90 -21.70 0.99
C THR A 124 7.50 -21.14 0.72
N GLY A 125 7.13 -20.07 1.42
CA GLY A 125 5.92 -19.29 1.15
C GLY A 125 5.94 -18.64 -0.24
N GLY A 126 7.12 -18.46 -0.83
CA GLY A 126 7.29 -17.65 -2.04
C GLY A 126 7.94 -16.31 -1.70
N THR A 127 8.47 -15.65 -2.72
CA THR A 127 9.33 -14.46 -2.54
C THR A 127 8.79 -13.22 -3.22
N ILE A 128 7.80 -13.39 -4.11
CA ILE A 128 7.12 -12.30 -4.81
C ILE A 128 5.62 -12.45 -4.73
N LEU A 129 4.88 -11.35 -4.86
CA LEU A 129 3.44 -11.41 -5.09
C LEU A 129 3.16 -12.03 -6.47
N PRO A 130 2.12 -12.87 -6.62
CA PRO A 130 1.70 -13.38 -7.93
C PRO A 130 1.38 -12.23 -8.88
N LEU A 131 1.81 -12.33 -10.14
CA LEU A 131 1.57 -11.31 -11.17
C LEU A 131 0.26 -11.53 -11.95
N THR A 132 -0.45 -12.59 -11.62
CA THR A 132 -1.77 -12.94 -12.16
C THR A 132 -2.68 -13.33 -11.02
N ALA A 133 -3.99 -13.14 -11.20
CA ALA A 133 -4.98 -13.48 -10.21
C ALA A 133 -4.95 -14.98 -9.91
N PRO A 134 -4.61 -15.41 -8.68
CA PRO A 134 -4.66 -16.81 -8.32
C PRO A 134 -6.12 -17.27 -8.18
N ALA A 135 -6.33 -18.59 -8.26
CA ALA A 135 -7.62 -19.20 -7.99
C ALA A 135 -8.10 -18.87 -6.55
N GLN A 136 -9.40 -18.99 -6.31
CA GLN A 136 -9.98 -18.77 -4.98
C GLN A 136 -9.47 -19.83 -3.97
N GLY A 137 -9.38 -19.45 -2.70
CA GLY A 137 -9.02 -20.37 -1.60
C GLY A 137 -7.55 -20.79 -1.58
N ARG A 138 -6.68 -19.96 -2.16
CA ARG A 138 -5.23 -20.12 -2.10
C ARG A 138 -4.64 -19.28 -0.98
N CYS A 139 -3.42 -19.65 -0.58
CA CYS A 139 -2.60 -18.94 0.40
C CYS A 139 -3.23 -18.74 1.80
N GLY A 140 -4.21 -19.57 2.15
CA GLY A 140 -4.90 -19.46 3.44
C GLY A 140 -5.71 -18.17 3.55
N ALA A 141 -6.37 -17.74 2.47
CA ALA A 141 -7.21 -16.57 2.45
C ALA A 141 -8.45 -16.75 1.56
N TYR A 142 -9.52 -16.05 1.92
CA TYR A 142 -10.73 -16.02 1.10
C TYR A 142 -10.64 -14.94 0.01
N MET A 143 -10.06 -13.79 0.35
CA MET A 143 -9.71 -12.72 -0.58
C MET A 143 -8.21 -12.78 -0.88
N VAL A 144 -7.87 -13.21 -2.09
CA VAL A 144 -6.53 -13.64 -2.48
C VAL A 144 -5.80 -12.46 -3.12
N GLY A 145 -4.83 -11.90 -2.41
CA GLY A 145 -4.05 -10.74 -2.81
C GLY A 145 -2.96 -11.08 -3.82
N TRP A 146 -2.88 -10.34 -4.91
CA TRP A 146 -1.92 -10.47 -6.00
C TRP A 146 -1.53 -9.10 -6.55
N PHE A 147 -0.39 -9.01 -7.23
CA PHE A 147 0.11 -7.76 -7.79
C PHE A 147 -0.37 -7.57 -9.23
N ASN A 148 -1.20 -6.56 -9.44
CA ASN A 148 -1.60 -6.09 -10.75
C ASN A 148 -0.67 -4.95 -11.17
N GLY A 149 0.44 -5.33 -11.80
CA GLY A 149 1.48 -4.42 -12.25
C GLY A 149 2.65 -5.18 -12.86
N THR A 150 3.70 -4.44 -13.21
CA THR A 150 4.95 -5.01 -13.72
C THR A 150 6.04 -4.83 -12.66
N LEU A 151 6.82 -5.89 -12.39
CA LEU A 151 7.92 -5.80 -11.45
C LEU A 151 9.03 -4.87 -12.00
N PRO A 152 9.65 -4.04 -11.15
CA PRO A 152 10.75 -3.19 -11.59
C PRO A 152 11.96 -4.03 -12.00
N THR A 153 12.56 -3.68 -13.14
CA THR A 153 13.79 -4.32 -13.64
C THR A 153 15.04 -3.56 -13.20
N THR A 154 14.95 -2.25 -13.04
CA THR A 154 16.05 -1.40 -12.55
C THR A 154 16.19 -1.51 -11.03
N VAL A 155 17.39 -1.84 -10.57
CA VAL A 155 17.74 -1.93 -9.14
C VAL A 155 17.60 -0.57 -8.46
N ASN A 156 17.21 -0.56 -7.18
CA ASN A 156 16.98 0.61 -6.34
C ASN A 156 15.91 1.58 -6.88
N THR A 157 15.07 1.10 -7.79
CA THR A 157 13.94 1.87 -8.33
C THR A 157 12.63 1.31 -7.82
N ALA A 158 11.81 2.16 -7.21
CA ALA A 158 10.45 1.82 -6.83
C ALA A 158 9.47 2.15 -7.96
N VAL A 159 8.52 1.27 -8.21
CA VAL A 159 7.39 1.51 -9.11
C VAL A 159 6.08 1.43 -8.35
N ASN A 160 5.14 2.26 -8.76
CA ASN A 160 3.77 2.19 -8.29
C ASN A 160 3.08 0.97 -8.93
N GLY A 161 2.15 0.38 -8.19
CA GLY A 161 1.16 -0.51 -8.78
C GLY A 161 0.03 -0.77 -7.82
N THR A 162 -0.72 -1.83 -8.10
CA THR A 162 -1.94 -2.13 -7.36
C THR A 162 -1.89 -3.57 -6.86
N ALA A 163 -2.09 -3.76 -5.56
CA ALA A 163 -2.44 -5.08 -5.06
C ALA A 163 -3.95 -5.26 -5.21
N CYS A 164 -4.34 -6.24 -6.02
CA CYS A 164 -5.72 -6.66 -6.22
C CYS A 164 -6.03 -7.84 -5.32
N PHE A 165 -7.26 -7.94 -4.82
CA PHE A 165 -7.72 -9.05 -4.00
C PHE A 165 -8.87 -9.77 -4.71
N SER A 166 -8.59 -10.94 -5.28
CA SER A 166 -9.60 -11.72 -5.99
C SER A 166 -10.59 -12.36 -5.02
N MET A 167 -11.87 -12.40 -5.40
CA MET A 167 -12.96 -12.96 -4.61
C MET A 167 -14.11 -13.36 -5.51
N ASN A 168 -14.73 -14.52 -5.26
CA ASN A 168 -15.88 -15.03 -6.01
C ASN A 168 -15.68 -15.01 -7.54
N SER A 169 -14.50 -15.46 -7.98
CA SER A 169 -14.08 -15.47 -9.39
C SER A 169 -13.97 -14.09 -10.05
N VAL A 170 -14.17 -13.00 -9.32
CA VAL A 170 -13.84 -11.65 -9.78
C VAL A 170 -12.37 -11.38 -9.42
N PRO A 171 -11.51 -11.02 -10.39
CA PRO A 171 -10.07 -10.96 -10.17
C PRO A 171 -9.60 -9.76 -9.33
N CYS A 172 -10.29 -8.61 -9.40
CA CYS A 172 -9.92 -7.41 -8.65
C CYS A 172 -11.14 -6.59 -8.15
N PRO A 173 -12.06 -7.20 -7.39
CA PRO A 173 -13.18 -6.45 -6.78
C PRO A 173 -12.73 -5.50 -5.66
N PHE A 174 -11.57 -5.76 -5.05
CA PHE A 174 -10.96 -4.88 -4.05
C PHE A 174 -9.48 -4.66 -4.37
N SER A 175 -8.96 -3.50 -4.00
CA SER A 175 -7.56 -3.17 -4.26
C SER A 175 -7.01 -2.13 -3.30
N VAL A 176 -5.68 -2.08 -3.22
CA VAL A 176 -4.92 -1.00 -2.58
C VAL A 176 -3.72 -0.63 -3.44
N PHE A 177 -3.27 0.63 -3.36
CA PHE A 177 -2.02 1.05 -3.99
C PHE A 177 -0.83 0.53 -3.21
N ILE A 178 0.19 0.07 -3.93
CA ILE A 178 1.45 -0.42 -3.34
C ILE A 178 2.65 0.15 -4.10
N LEU A 179 3.82 0.08 -3.46
CA LEU A 179 5.11 0.30 -4.12
C LEU A 179 5.87 -1.02 -4.16
N VAL A 180 6.63 -1.24 -5.22
CA VAL A 180 7.54 -2.38 -5.34
C VAL A 180 8.92 -1.86 -5.71
N MET A 181 9.96 -2.28 -4.99
CA MET A 181 11.35 -1.93 -5.29
C MET A 181 12.15 -3.20 -5.59
N ASN A 182 12.99 -3.15 -6.64
CA ASN A 182 13.98 -4.18 -6.93
C ASN A 182 15.26 -3.90 -6.14
N CYS A 183 15.67 -4.84 -5.28
CA CYS A 183 16.81 -4.70 -4.39
C CYS A 183 17.97 -5.60 -4.78
N SER A 184 18.16 -5.83 -6.09
CA SER A 184 19.24 -6.66 -6.64
C SER A 184 19.14 -8.12 -6.19
N GLY A 185 18.16 -8.84 -6.76
CA GLY A 185 17.95 -10.28 -6.51
C GLY A 185 16.77 -10.59 -5.59
N PHE A 186 16.11 -9.58 -5.03
CA PHE A 186 14.85 -9.73 -4.30
C PHE A 186 13.99 -8.47 -4.45
N TYR A 187 12.71 -8.59 -4.14
CA TYR A 187 11.77 -7.49 -4.14
C TYR A 187 11.35 -7.12 -2.72
N VAL A 188 11.16 -5.82 -2.49
CA VAL A 188 10.56 -5.29 -1.27
C VAL A 188 9.32 -4.49 -1.65
N TYR A 189 8.24 -4.71 -0.90
CA TYR A 189 6.92 -4.18 -1.18
C TYR A 189 6.50 -3.23 -0.07
N PHE A 190 6.07 -2.01 -0.39
CA PHE A 190 5.32 -1.21 0.58
C PHE A 190 3.87 -1.65 0.55
N LEU A 191 3.42 -2.33 1.60
CA LEU A 191 2.10 -2.95 1.69
C LEU A 191 1.26 -2.29 2.79
N PRO A 192 0.15 -1.63 2.41
CA PRO A 192 -0.88 -1.23 3.35
C PRO A 192 -1.62 -2.42 3.99
N PRO A 193 -2.49 -2.18 4.97
CA PRO A 193 -3.43 -3.19 5.43
C PRO A 193 -4.30 -3.70 4.29
N ALA A 194 -4.58 -5.00 4.28
CA ALA A 194 -5.57 -5.56 3.39
C ALA A 194 -6.94 -4.86 3.59
N PRO A 195 -7.72 -4.63 2.51
CA PRO A 195 -8.95 -3.82 2.57
C PRO A 195 -10.07 -4.49 3.39
N ALA A 196 -9.94 -5.78 3.71
CA ALA A 196 -10.91 -6.55 4.48
C ALA A 196 -10.25 -7.62 5.35
N CYS A 197 -10.97 -8.07 6.40
CA CYS A 197 -10.45 -9.03 7.38
C CYS A 197 -10.14 -10.43 6.82
N ASN A 198 -10.64 -10.78 5.63
CA ASN A 198 -10.32 -12.08 5.01
C ASN A 198 -9.38 -11.92 3.80
N GLY A 199 -8.75 -10.75 3.66
CA GLY A 199 -7.78 -10.40 2.64
C GLY A 199 -6.35 -10.68 3.10
N ARG A 200 -5.57 -11.28 2.21
CA ARG A 200 -4.18 -11.62 2.46
C ARG A 200 -3.35 -11.49 1.20
N TYR A 201 -2.14 -10.95 1.31
CA TYR A 201 -1.13 -10.97 0.27
C TYR A 201 -0.57 -12.39 0.11
N CYS A 202 -0.83 -13.01 -1.03
CA CYS A 202 -0.25 -14.31 -1.38
C CYS A 202 1.12 -14.13 -2.02
N THR A 203 1.87 -15.23 -2.16
CA THR A 203 3.21 -15.26 -2.74
C THR A 203 3.44 -16.47 -3.65
N THR A 204 4.42 -16.35 -4.56
CA THR A 204 4.95 -17.40 -5.43
C THR A 204 6.46 -17.50 -5.31
#